data_AF-A0A804KSE9-F1
#
_entry.id   AF-A0A804KSE9-F1
#
_cell.length_a   1.000
_cell.length_b   1.000
_cell.length_c   1.000
_cell.angle_alpha   90.00
_cell.angle_beta   90.00
_cell.angle_gamma   90.00
#
_symmetry.space_group_name_H-M   'P 1'
#
loop_
_entity.id
_entity.type
_entity.pdbx_description
1 polymer ?
#
loop_
_entity_poly.entity_id
_entity_poly.type
_entity_poly.pdbx_seq_one_letter_code
_entity_poly.pdbx_strand_id
1 'polypeptide(L)'
;MQEGSLRCDVNISVRPVGQSNFGTKVEIKNMNSFSAMNRAMDYEISRQVLLHSQGQSDQIVQETPSPSVVHKTFTMRKKEGLADYRYFPELDLPEVILTKDYVDKIQQVLPELSQKQNADDMKNWVSTCKMFSFLPMTIMLLNFLMLLLRMVLMQSWLPTGLWATLQLF
;
A
#
# COMPACT_ATOMS: atom_id res chain seq x y z
N MET A 1 -9.36 -2.14 -0.98
CA MET A 1 -9.52 -3.59 -0.75
C MET A 1 -10.98 -4.01 -0.62
N GLN A 2 -11.86 -3.25 0.05
CA GLN A 2 -13.28 -3.62 0.21
C GLN A 2 -14.03 -3.87 -1.12
N GLU A 3 -13.69 -3.16 -2.18
CA GLU A 3 -14.25 -3.37 -3.53
C GLU A 3 -13.53 -4.47 -4.33
N GLY A 4 -12.55 -5.17 -3.74
CA GLY A 4 -11.80 -6.24 -4.40
C GLY A 4 -10.72 -5.79 -5.40
N SER A 5 -10.53 -4.49 -5.60
CA SER A 5 -9.56 -3.89 -6.54
C SER A 5 -8.09 -4.12 -6.18
N LEU A 6 -7.80 -4.42 -4.91
CA LEU A 6 -6.46 -4.72 -4.43
C LEU A 6 -6.51 -6.00 -3.62
N ARG A 7 -5.73 -7.00 -4.05
CA ARG A 7 -5.50 -8.26 -3.34
C ARG A 7 -4.04 -8.33 -2.94
N CYS A 8 -3.78 -8.90 -1.77
CA CYS A 8 -2.44 -9.04 -1.24
C CYS A 8 -2.29 -10.42 -0.59
N ASP A 9 -1.19 -11.09 -0.94
CA ASP A 9 -0.75 -12.33 -0.29
C ASP A 9 0.49 -12.00 0.54
N VAL A 10 0.55 -12.52 1.77
CA VAL A 10 1.63 -12.22 2.71
C VAL A 10 2.51 -13.45 2.88
N ASN A 11 3.83 -13.26 2.73
CA ASN A 11 4.82 -14.30 2.93
C ASN A 11 5.65 -14.01 4.18
N ILE A 12 5.65 -14.92 5.15
CA ILE A 12 6.29 -14.73 6.45
C ILE A 12 7.27 -15.87 6.72
N SER A 13 8.49 -15.51 7.11
CA SER A 13 9.50 -16.43 7.61
C SER A 13 10.27 -15.76 8.74
N VAL A 14 10.31 -16.39 9.91
CA VAL A 14 11.12 -15.96 11.06
C VAL A 14 12.44 -16.74 11.05
N ARG A 15 13.51 -16.12 11.57
CA ARG A 15 14.79 -16.79 11.84
C ARG A 15 15.46 -16.23 13.08
N PRO A 16 16.22 -17.05 13.83
CA PRO A 16 17.13 -16.59 14.87
C PRO A 16 18.11 -15.51 14.38
N VAL A 17 18.45 -14.58 15.27
CA VAL A 17 19.43 -13.52 15.00
C VAL A 17 20.80 -14.14 14.76
N GLY A 18 21.46 -13.76 13.67
CA GLY A 18 22.77 -14.28 13.27
C GLY A 18 22.74 -15.45 12.29
N GLN A 19 21.57 -16.04 12.00
CA GLN A 19 21.45 -17.10 11.00
C GLN A 19 21.38 -16.54 9.57
N SER A 20 22.22 -17.05 8.67
CA SER A 20 22.26 -16.63 7.26
C SER A 20 21.10 -17.20 6.44
N ASN A 21 20.69 -18.43 6.73
CA ASN A 21 19.68 -19.14 5.97
C ASN A 21 18.28 -18.60 6.28
N PHE A 22 17.40 -18.63 5.28
CA PHE A 22 15.99 -18.30 5.46
C PHE A 22 15.26 -19.47 6.13
N GLY A 23 14.33 -19.16 7.04
CA GLY A 23 13.45 -20.15 7.66
C GLY A 23 12.35 -20.62 6.72
N THR A 24 11.51 -21.55 7.18
CA THR A 24 10.38 -22.04 6.38
C THR A 24 9.39 -20.92 6.13
N LYS A 25 9.06 -20.71 4.85
CA LYS A 25 8.10 -19.68 4.43
C LYS A 25 6.67 -20.16 4.59
N VAL A 26 5.83 -19.37 5.27
CA VAL A 26 4.38 -19.55 5.32
C VAL A 26 3.71 -18.47 4.47
N GLU A 27 2.73 -18.85 3.65
CA GLU A 27 2.09 -17.98 2.67
C GLU A 27 0.61 -17.80 3.02
N ILE A 28 0.22 -16.64 3.54
CA ILE A 28 -1.17 -16.32 3.88
C ILE A 28 -1.83 -15.68 2.67
N LYS A 29 -2.87 -16.33 2.15
CA LYS A 29 -3.60 -15.88 0.96
C LYS A 29 -4.94 -15.26 1.30
N ASN A 30 -5.50 -14.54 0.32
CA ASN A 30 -6.86 -14.00 0.38
C ASN A 30 -7.07 -12.97 1.51
N MET A 31 -6.10 -12.10 1.73
CA MET A 31 -6.27 -10.98 2.65
C MET A 31 -7.16 -9.92 2.01
N ASN A 32 -8.27 -9.58 2.66
CA ASN A 32 -9.28 -8.64 2.14
C ASN A 32 -9.25 -7.26 2.82
N SER A 33 -8.42 -7.07 3.85
CA SER A 33 -8.25 -5.77 4.51
C SER A 33 -6.86 -5.63 5.13
N PHE A 34 -6.38 -4.38 5.25
CA PHE A 34 -5.12 -4.06 5.91
C PHE A 34 -5.12 -4.46 7.40
N SER A 35 -6.24 -4.26 8.10
CA SER A 35 -6.37 -4.68 9.51
C SER A 35 -6.32 -6.20 9.67
N ALA A 36 -6.95 -6.96 8.76
CA ALA A 36 -6.81 -8.41 8.76
C ALA A 36 -5.37 -8.83 8.47
N MET A 37 -4.68 -8.11 7.57
CA MET A 37 -3.28 -8.36 7.22
C MET A 37 -2.36 -8.22 8.43
N ASN A 38 -2.45 -7.10 9.16
CA ASN A 38 -1.65 -6.87 10.36
C ASN A 38 -1.87 -7.95 11.40
N ARG A 39 -3.13 -8.27 11.73
CA ARG A 39 -3.45 -9.33 12.70
C ARG A 39 -2.94 -10.71 12.28
N ALA A 40 -3.03 -11.03 10.99
CA ALA A 40 -2.52 -12.29 10.46
C ALA A 40 -0.98 -12.36 10.54
N MET A 41 -0.30 -11.25 10.27
CA MET A 41 1.15 -11.14 10.44
C MET A 41 1.57 -11.32 11.89
N ASP A 42 0.97 -10.58 12.82
CA ASP A 42 1.32 -10.63 14.24
C ASP A 42 1.11 -12.04 14.82
N TYR A 43 0.00 -12.68 14.45
CA TYR A 43 -0.30 -14.05 14.85
C TYR A 43 0.77 -15.03 14.33
N GLU A 44 1.08 -14.97 13.03
CA GLU A 44 2.00 -15.94 12.41
C GLU A 44 3.44 -15.74 12.88
N ILE A 45 3.88 -14.49 13.07
CA ILE A 45 5.19 -14.19 13.66
C ILE A 45 5.26 -14.78 15.08
N SER A 46 4.26 -14.51 15.93
CA SER A 46 4.23 -15.03 17.30
C SER A 46 4.24 -16.56 17.33
N ARG A 47 3.51 -17.20 16.42
CA ARG A 47 3.46 -18.67 16.28
C ARG A 47 4.81 -19.25 15.87
N GLN A 48 5.46 -18.69 14.85
CA GLN A 48 6.77 -19.17 14.40
C GLN A 48 7.85 -18.95 15.48
N VAL A 49 7.84 -17.81 16.17
CA VAL A 49 8.77 -17.54 17.29
C VAL A 49 8.59 -18.57 18.41
N LEU A 50 7.35 -18.90 18.78
CA LEU A 50 7.07 -19.91 19.80
C LEU A 50 7.56 -21.30 19.39
N LEU A 51 7.34 -21.71 18.14
CA LEU A 51 7.81 -22.99 17.63
C LEU A 51 9.35 -23.05 17.59
N HIS A 52 10.01 -21.95 17.23
CA HIS A 52 11.46 -21.85 17.30
C HIS A 52 11.99 -21.93 18.73
N SER A 53 11.35 -21.28 19.71
CA SER A 53 11.79 -21.31 21.11
C SER A 53 11.59 -22.68 21.78
N GLN A 54 10.62 -23.47 21.30
CA GLN A 54 10.34 -24.83 21.75
C GLN A 54 11.18 -25.90 21.02
N GLY A 55 12.06 -25.51 20.09
CA GLY A 55 12.85 -26.45 19.27
C GLY A 55 12.01 -27.25 18.27
N GLN A 56 10.78 -26.80 17.97
CA GLN A 56 9.82 -27.44 17.07
C GLN A 56 9.77 -26.74 15.71
N SER A 57 10.91 -26.26 15.21
CA SER A 57 11.01 -25.59 13.90
C SER A 57 10.49 -26.43 12.74
N ASP A 58 10.57 -27.76 12.85
CA ASP A 58 10.12 -28.70 11.81
C ASP A 58 8.60 -28.78 11.69
N GLN A 59 7.86 -28.25 12.68
CA GLN A 59 6.40 -28.11 12.62
C GLN A 59 5.97 -26.86 11.82
N ILE A 60 6.90 -25.96 11.49
CA ILE A 60 6.62 -24.85 10.58
C ILE A 60 6.64 -25.43 9.16
N VAL A 61 5.47 -25.89 8.72
CA VAL A 61 5.27 -26.41 7.36
C VAL A 61 4.83 -25.29 6.44
N GLN A 62 5.26 -25.34 5.17
CA GLN A 62 4.78 -24.42 4.15
C GLN A 62 3.31 -24.71 3.86
N GLU A 63 2.45 -23.93 4.50
CA GLU A 63 1.00 -24.04 4.42
C GLU A 63 0.40 -22.74 3.90
N THR A 64 -0.82 -22.85 3.37
CA THR A 64 -1.63 -21.70 3.00
C THR A 64 -2.74 -21.53 4.03
N PRO A 65 -2.56 -20.69 5.05
CA PRO A 65 -3.63 -20.43 5.99
C PRO A 65 -4.61 -19.43 5.37
N SER A 66 -5.90 -19.72 5.48
CA SER A 66 -6.93 -18.73 5.14
C SER A 66 -7.29 -17.93 6.39
N PRO A 67 -7.38 -16.59 6.32
CA PRO A 67 -7.95 -15.81 7.40
C PRO A 67 -9.43 -16.16 7.52
N SER A 68 -9.79 -16.94 8.55
CA SER A 68 -11.20 -17.12 8.92
C SER A 68 -11.69 -15.88 9.66
N VAL A 69 -13.01 -15.64 9.65
CA VAL A 69 -13.66 -14.57 10.45
C VAL A 69 -13.32 -14.69 11.94
N VAL A 70 -12.90 -15.88 12.39
CA VAL A 70 -12.63 -16.24 13.78
C VAL A 70 -11.13 -16.21 14.08
N HIS A 71 -10.40 -15.13 13.73
CA HIS A 71 -9.06 -14.79 14.26
C HIS A 71 -8.00 -15.92 14.38
N LYS A 72 -8.18 -17.02 13.65
CA LYS A 72 -7.35 -18.22 13.69
C LYS A 72 -7.09 -18.62 12.26
N THR A 73 -5.82 -18.83 11.96
CA THR A 73 -5.33 -19.32 10.68
C THR A 73 -5.59 -20.82 10.61
N PHE A 74 -6.52 -21.23 9.74
CA PHE A 74 -6.72 -22.65 9.46
C PHE A 74 -5.98 -23.02 8.18
N THR A 75 -5.21 -24.10 8.24
CA THR A 75 -4.53 -24.71 7.11
C THR A 75 -5.57 -25.29 6.15
N MET A 76 -5.74 -24.68 4.97
CA MET A 76 -6.74 -25.18 4.01
C MET A 76 -6.16 -26.19 3.01
N ARG A 77 -4.84 -26.25 2.86
CA ARG A 77 -4.14 -27.21 2.00
C ARG A 77 -2.65 -27.25 2.36
N LYS A 78 -2.08 -28.45 2.52
CA LYS A 78 -0.63 -28.65 2.53
C LYS A 78 -0.12 -28.64 1.09
N LYS A 79 0.94 -27.89 0.79
CA LYS A 79 1.57 -27.99 -0.53
C LYS A 79 2.27 -29.34 -0.61
N GLU A 80 1.74 -30.25 -1.44
CA GLU A 80 2.34 -31.57 -1.70
C GLU A 80 3.65 -31.47 -2.52
N GLY A 81 4.04 -30.26 -2.95
CA GLY A 81 5.28 -29.96 -3.65
C GLY A 81 5.24 -28.59 -4.34
N LEU A 82 6.31 -28.25 -5.07
CA LEU A 82 6.28 -27.15 -6.04
C LEU A 82 5.55 -27.64 -7.30
N ALA A 83 4.44 -27.01 -7.64
CA ALA A 83 3.76 -27.30 -8.91
C ALA A 83 4.63 -26.80 -10.07
N ASP A 84 4.92 -27.66 -11.03
CA ASP A 84 5.62 -27.27 -12.25
C ASP A 84 4.67 -26.52 -13.17
N TYR A 85 4.84 -25.20 -13.24
CA TYR A 85 4.04 -24.32 -14.09
C TYR A 85 4.44 -24.38 -15.56
N ARG A 86 5.53 -25.09 -15.92
CA ARG A 86 6.00 -25.30 -17.30
C ARG A 86 5.97 -24.02 -18.13
N TYR A 87 6.62 -22.96 -17.64
CA TYR A 87 6.68 -21.67 -18.34
C TYR A 87 7.23 -21.86 -19.76
N PHE A 88 6.49 -21.38 -20.76
CA PHE A 88 6.93 -21.30 -22.15
C PHE A 88 6.53 -19.93 -22.72
N PRO A 89 7.28 -19.37 -23.68
CA PRO A 89 6.88 -18.15 -24.37
C PRO A 89 5.56 -18.36 -25.10
N GLU A 90 4.62 -17.44 -24.90
CA GLU A 90 3.35 -17.48 -25.63
C GLU A 90 3.63 -17.31 -27.13
N LEU A 91 3.13 -18.24 -27.96
CA LEU A 91 3.44 -18.26 -29.40
C LEU A 91 2.54 -17.31 -30.19
N ASP A 92 1.34 -17.05 -29.66
CA ASP A 92 0.34 -16.19 -30.31
C ASP A 92 0.58 -14.69 -30.04
N LEU A 93 1.41 -14.36 -29.04
CA LEU A 93 1.68 -12.98 -28.66
C LEU A 93 3.11 -12.58 -29.07
N PRO A 94 3.27 -11.58 -29.96
CA PRO A 94 4.59 -11.03 -30.23
C PRO A 94 5.15 -10.32 -29.00
N GLU A 95 6.48 -10.21 -28.94
CA GLU A 95 7.16 -9.50 -27.86
C GLU A 95 6.74 -8.02 -27.81
N VAL A 96 6.45 -7.53 -26.60
CA VAL A 96 6.09 -6.14 -26.38
C VAL A 96 7.38 -5.30 -26.29
N ILE A 97 7.73 -4.63 -27.38
CA ILE A 97 8.89 -3.73 -27.43
C ILE A 97 8.46 -2.31 -27.07
N LEU A 98 8.98 -1.79 -25.95
CA LEU A 98 8.75 -0.41 -25.51
C LEU A 98 9.89 0.49 -25.99
N THR A 99 9.60 1.47 -26.85
CA THR A 99 10.59 2.45 -27.31
C THR A 99 10.90 3.48 -26.23
N LYS A 100 12.11 4.04 -26.25
CA LYS A 100 12.51 5.09 -25.30
C LYS A 100 11.58 6.31 -25.37
N ASP A 101 11.23 6.74 -26.58
CA ASP A 101 10.30 7.85 -26.79
C ASP A 101 8.92 7.62 -26.16
N TYR A 102 8.45 6.36 -26.11
CA TYR A 102 7.19 5.99 -25.47
C TYR A 102 7.28 6.11 -23.94
N VAL A 103 8.37 5.61 -23.35
CA VAL A 103 8.63 5.70 -21.91
C VAL A 103 8.77 7.17 -21.48
N ASP A 104 9.53 7.96 -22.23
CA ASP A 104 9.78 9.37 -21.93
C ASP A 104 8.47 10.19 -21.93
N LYS A 105 7.55 9.91 -22.88
CA LYS A 105 6.22 10.54 -22.92
C LYS A 105 5.38 10.19 -21.69
N ILE A 106 5.38 8.93 -21.26
CA ILE A 106 4.66 8.52 -20.04
C ILE A 106 5.24 9.23 -18.82
N GLN A 107 6.57 9.30 -18.73
CA GLN A 107 7.25 9.94 -17.60
C GLN A 107 6.90 11.42 -17.46
N GLN A 108 6.65 12.13 -18.57
CA GLN A 108 6.20 13.53 -18.55
C GLN A 108 4.76 13.72 -18.06
N VAL A 109 3.90 12.70 -18.22
CA VAL A 109 2.47 12.76 -17.83
C VAL A 109 2.22 12.15 -16.45
N LEU A 110 3.18 11.36 -15.94
CA LEU A 110 3.07 10.76 -14.61
C LEU A 110 2.97 11.86 -13.53
N PRO A 111 1.98 11.78 -12.63
CA PRO A 111 1.90 12.70 -11.51
C PRO A 111 3.11 12.49 -10.59
N GLU A 112 3.48 13.55 -9.87
CA GLU A 112 4.55 13.44 -8.88
C GLU A 112 4.21 12.38 -7.83
N LEU A 113 5.21 11.56 -7.50
CA LEU A 113 5.06 10.50 -6.51
C LEU A 113 4.74 11.12 -5.14
N SER A 114 3.79 10.52 -4.43
CA SER A 114 3.34 10.99 -3.11
C SER A 114 4.47 11.13 -2.09
N GLN A 115 5.53 10.31 -2.16
CA GLN A 115 6.70 10.44 -1.27
C GLN A 115 7.52 11.70 -1.55
N LYS A 116 7.62 12.10 -2.83
CA LYS A 116 8.33 13.31 -3.25
C LYS A 116 7.50 14.56 -2.95
N GLN A 117 6.20 14.50 -3.22
CA GLN A 117 5.23 15.52 -2.79
C GLN A 117 5.30 15.75 -1.28
N ASN A 118 5.23 14.70 -0.46
CA ASN A 118 5.33 14.84 0.99
C ASN A 118 6.68 15.44 1.45
N ALA A 119 7.79 15.19 0.77
CA ALA A 119 9.08 15.75 1.14
C ALA A 119 9.21 17.23 0.76
N ASP A 120 8.71 17.63 -0.40
CA ASP A 120 8.72 19.01 -0.88
C ASP A 120 7.64 19.85 -0.17
N ASP A 121 6.46 19.27 0.09
CA ASP A 121 5.44 19.82 0.97
C ASP A 121 5.98 19.95 2.39
N MET A 122 6.65 18.95 2.97
CA MET A 122 7.20 19.06 4.32
C MET A 122 8.30 20.13 4.43
N LYS A 123 9.10 20.35 3.38
CA LYS A 123 10.03 21.49 3.30
C LYS A 123 9.29 22.84 3.27
N ASN A 124 8.24 22.97 2.47
CA ASN A 124 7.40 24.18 2.40
C ASN A 124 6.52 24.38 3.65
N TRP A 125 6.14 23.30 4.33
CA TRP A 125 5.35 23.30 5.55
C TRP A 125 6.20 23.70 6.75
N VAL A 126 7.45 23.22 6.88
CA VAL A 126 8.35 23.64 7.97
C VAL A 126 8.66 25.15 7.90
N SER A 127 8.71 25.74 6.70
CA SER A 127 8.84 27.20 6.56
C SER A 127 7.57 27.99 6.90
N THR A 128 6.39 27.37 6.79
CA THR A 128 5.10 28.04 6.95
C THR A 128 4.46 27.79 8.33
N CYS A 129 4.76 26.65 8.97
CA CYS A 129 4.06 26.17 10.16
C CYS A 129 4.93 26.24 11.42
N LYS A 130 5.00 27.46 11.99
CA LYS A 130 4.96 27.63 13.46
C LYS A 130 3.52 27.61 14.01
N MET A 131 2.53 27.27 13.18
CA MET A 131 1.11 27.27 13.50
C MET A 131 0.46 26.09 12.74
N PHE A 132 -0.31 25.25 13.42
CA PHE A 132 -1.04 24.08 12.88
C PHE A 132 -0.24 22.80 12.58
N SER A 133 0.23 22.14 13.63
CA SER A 133 0.51 20.71 13.62
C SER A 133 -0.78 19.92 13.84
N PHE A 134 -1.41 19.37 12.81
CA PHE A 134 -2.35 18.22 12.86
C PHE A 134 -3.17 18.23 11.57
N LEU A 135 -2.77 17.47 10.54
CA LEU A 135 -3.64 16.83 9.54
C LEU A 135 -2.79 16.19 8.42
N PRO A 136 -2.62 14.86 8.37
CA PRO A 136 -2.23 14.20 7.14
C PRO A 136 -3.50 14.01 6.30
N MET A 137 -3.72 14.89 5.31
CA MET A 137 -4.89 14.83 4.43
C MET A 137 -4.53 14.19 3.10
N THR A 138 -5.42 13.33 2.60
CA THR A 138 -5.33 12.71 1.28
C THR A 138 -5.22 13.77 0.18
N ILE A 139 -4.52 13.46 -0.92
CA ILE A 139 -4.23 14.38 -2.04
C ILE A 139 -5.50 15.10 -2.55
N MET A 140 -6.65 14.41 -2.52
CA MET A 140 -7.93 14.97 -2.94
C MET A 140 -8.40 16.12 -2.02
N LEU A 141 -8.19 15.99 -0.71
CA LEU A 141 -8.53 17.02 0.28
C LEU A 141 -7.50 18.16 0.28
N LEU A 142 -6.23 17.88 -0.02
CA LEU A 142 -5.22 18.92 -0.23
C LEU A 142 -5.58 19.79 -1.45
N ASN A 143 -5.91 19.17 -2.57
CA ASN A 143 -6.35 19.88 -3.78
C ASN A 143 -7.63 20.69 -3.52
N PHE A 144 -8.59 20.13 -2.77
CA PHE A 144 -9.81 20.83 -2.41
C PHE A 144 -9.55 22.02 -1.46
N LEU A 145 -8.67 21.85 -0.46
CA LEU A 145 -8.27 22.92 0.44
C LEU A 145 -7.50 24.03 -0.30
N MET A 146 -6.62 23.67 -1.23
CA MET A 146 -5.91 24.64 -2.08
C MET A 146 -6.87 25.40 -3.02
N LEU A 147 -7.89 24.73 -3.56
CA LEU A 147 -8.98 25.36 -4.31
C LEU A 147 -9.79 26.33 -3.43
N LEU A 148 -10.15 25.92 -2.22
CA LEU A 148 -10.84 26.77 -1.25
C LEU A 148 -9.99 27.97 -0.82
N LEU A 149 -8.71 27.78 -0.54
CA LEU A 149 -7.78 28.85 -0.19
C LEU A 149 -7.61 29.83 -1.36
N ARG A 150 -7.55 29.34 -2.61
CA ARG A 150 -7.56 30.21 -3.80
C ARG A 150 -8.86 30.98 -3.92
N MET A 151 -10.02 30.38 -3.63
CA MET A 151 -11.31 31.09 -3.65
C MET A 151 -11.39 32.16 -2.56
N VAL A 152 -10.94 31.87 -1.33
CA VAL A 152 -10.95 32.82 -0.21
C VAL A 152 -9.97 33.97 -0.46
N LEU A 153 -8.78 33.70 -1.01
CA LEU A 153 -7.83 34.74 -1.37
C LEU A 153 -8.34 35.59 -2.56
N MET A 154 -9.07 35.01 -3.53
CA MET A 154 -9.73 35.78 -4.60
C MET A 154 -10.83 36.71 -4.07
N GLN A 155 -11.52 36.38 -2.97
CA GLN A 155 -12.51 37.26 -2.36
C GLN A 155 -11.91 38.54 -1.75
N SER A 156 -10.62 38.54 -1.42
CA SER A 156 -9.90 39.73 -0.93
C SER A 156 -9.47 40.70 -2.03
N TRP A 157 -9.58 40.30 -3.31
CA TRP A 157 -9.21 41.09 -4.48
C TRP A 157 -10.40 41.59 -5.32
N LEU A 158 -11.63 41.22 -4.95
CA LEU A 158 -12.83 41.79 -5.54
C LEU A 158 -13.19 43.07 -4.78
N PRO A 159 -13.26 44.24 -5.45
CA PRO A 159 -13.71 45.47 -4.83
C PRO A 159 -15.07 45.25 -4.16
N THR A 160 -15.23 45.78 -2.95
CA THR A 160 -16.42 45.69 -2.09
C THR A 160 -17.75 46.09 -2.77
N GLY A 161 -17.72 46.62 -4.00
CA GLY A 161 -18.91 46.97 -4.80
C GLY A 161 -19.54 45.82 -5.59
N LEU A 162 -18.88 44.67 -5.79
CA LEU A 162 -19.44 43.58 -6.63
C LEU A 162 -20.31 42.57 -5.88
N TRP A 163 -20.31 42.63 -4.54
CA TRP A 163 -21.19 41.80 -3.70
C TRP A 163 -22.65 42.29 -3.69
N ALA A 164 -22.89 43.56 -3.95
CA ALA A 164 -24.24 44.13 -3.91
C ALA A 164 -25.14 43.70 -5.09
N THR A 165 -24.56 43.22 -6.19
CA THR A 165 -25.32 42.85 -7.40
C THR A 165 -25.64 41.35 -7.51
N LEU A 166 -25.08 40.50 -6.65
CA LEU A 166 -25.23 39.03 -6.72
C LEU A 166 -26.20 38.45 -5.67
N GLN A 167 -26.88 39.29 -4.88
CA GLN A 167 -27.96 38.89 -3.98
C GLN A 167 -29.37 39.11 -4.56
N LEU A 168 -29.48 39.50 -5.84
CA LEU A 168 -30.77 39.75 -6.51
C LEU A 168 -31.02 38.89 -7.77
N PHE A 169 -30.33 37.76 -7.92
CA PHE A 169 -30.71 36.70 -8.86
C PHE A 169 -30.52 35.32 -8.23
#